data_AF-A0A357M4H8-F1
#
_entry.id   AF-A0A357M4H8-F1
#
_cell.length_a   1.000
_cell.length_b   1.000
_cell.length_c   1.000
_cell.angle_alpha   90.00
_cell.angle_beta   90.00
_cell.angle_gamma   90.00
#
_symmetry.space_group_name_H-M   'P 1'
#
loop_
_entity.id
_entity.type
_entity.pdbx_description
1 polymer ?
#
loop_
_entity_poly.entity_id
_entity_poly.type
_entity_poly.pdbx_seq_one_letter_code
_entity_poly.pdbx_strand_id
1 'polypeptide(L)'
;MQLHKQGSISDKEAARLASLTHFASPVTLLIVIGVAFLHNSTAGYFLLAIHWVSGLLASYTDALLNGRLDNPQPSIKENMNTKRPSLYSRVQLAATEARSRDGRSFGRLLGESVATAVQNLMVVGGYMIMFAVVINIITTVLPALPAALPASLLEIHLGADAISKGLSSIGAGSSGALGLALLSAALGWSGLCAQLQVLTLLKQANVRFLPYAVVRLMHGVYAFLLSLLLWKPLLVISEAALPALADSQSIPNRTINVTAIWSSFPQLLSLQSLLLIILLALSAAIYLVSAFRHRLD
;
A
#
# COMPACT_ATOMS: atom_id res chain seq x y z
N MET A 1 -8.95 -8.62 9.92
CA MET A 1 -9.34 -8.88 11.32
C MET A 1 -10.79 -9.29 11.50
N GLN A 2 -11.77 -8.62 10.89
CA GLN A 2 -13.19 -9.02 11.06
C GLN A 2 -13.48 -10.47 10.66
N LEU A 3 -12.98 -10.92 9.51
CA LEU A 3 -13.09 -12.33 9.06
C LEU A 3 -12.43 -13.32 10.02
N HIS A 4 -11.31 -12.94 10.63
CA HIS A 4 -10.60 -13.76 11.61
C HIS A 4 -11.40 -13.87 12.92
N LYS A 5 -11.96 -12.76 13.41
CA LYS A 5 -12.85 -12.74 14.58
C LYS A 5 -14.11 -13.59 14.38
N GLN A 6 -14.59 -13.70 13.14
CA GLN A 6 -15.73 -14.54 12.76
C GLN A 6 -15.36 -16.02 12.57
N GLY A 7 -14.09 -16.40 12.79
CA GLY A 7 -13.60 -17.77 12.57
C GLY A 7 -13.61 -18.21 11.09
N SER A 8 -13.76 -17.27 10.16
CA SER A 8 -13.83 -17.57 8.71
C SER A 8 -12.44 -17.76 8.08
N ILE A 9 -11.39 -17.27 8.74
CA ILE A 9 -10.00 -17.48 8.34
C ILE A 9 -9.17 -17.85 9.57
N SER A 10 -8.19 -18.72 9.36
CA SER A 10 -7.19 -19.10 10.38
C SER A 10 -6.17 -17.98 10.66
N ASP A 11 -5.45 -18.10 11.77
CA ASP A 11 -4.33 -17.22 12.14
C ASP A 11 -3.28 -17.11 11.01
N LYS A 12 -3.00 -18.26 10.35
CA LYS A 12 -2.03 -18.34 9.24
C LYS A 12 -2.55 -17.63 7.98
N GLU A 13 -3.81 -17.80 7.64
CA GLU A 13 -4.43 -17.11 6.50
C GLU A 13 -4.52 -15.60 6.75
N ALA A 14 -4.82 -15.18 7.98
CA ALA A 14 -4.79 -13.77 8.36
C ALA A 14 -3.39 -13.17 8.19
N ALA A 15 -2.34 -13.90 8.60
CA ALA A 15 -0.95 -13.48 8.41
C ALA A 15 -0.56 -13.33 6.93
N ARG A 16 -0.91 -14.33 6.10
CA ARG A 16 -0.65 -14.31 4.64
C ARG A 16 -1.41 -13.22 3.92
N LEU A 17 -2.68 -13.02 4.28
CA LEU A 17 -3.47 -11.95 3.69
C LEU A 17 -2.88 -10.58 4.06
N ALA A 18 -2.46 -10.41 5.31
CA ALA A 18 -1.86 -9.16 5.75
C ALA A 18 -0.52 -8.88 5.03
N SER A 19 0.34 -9.88 4.85
CA SER A 19 1.59 -9.71 4.09
C SER A 19 1.32 -9.37 2.63
N LEU A 20 0.33 -10.03 2.01
CA LEU A 20 -0.10 -9.78 0.63
C LEU A 20 -0.66 -8.38 0.45
N THR A 21 -1.41 -7.83 1.41
CA THR A 21 -2.03 -6.49 1.27
C THR A 21 -1.10 -5.34 1.65
N HIS A 22 0.10 -5.62 2.15
CA HIS A 22 0.99 -4.58 2.65
C HIS A 22 1.82 -3.96 1.51
N PHE A 23 1.31 -2.90 0.90
CA PHE A 23 2.02 -2.13 -0.11
C PHE A 23 2.14 -0.66 0.29
N ALA A 24 3.21 0.00 -0.17
CA ALA A 24 3.28 1.45 -0.11
C ALA A 24 2.19 2.03 -1.02
N SER A 25 1.54 3.10 -0.57
CA SER A 25 0.45 3.69 -1.31
C SER A 25 0.95 4.22 -2.67
N PRO A 26 0.14 4.12 -3.76
CA PRO A 26 0.52 4.70 -5.04
C PRO A 26 0.86 6.20 -4.94
N VAL A 27 0.16 6.92 -4.07
CA VAL A 27 0.43 8.35 -3.82
C VAL A 27 1.83 8.56 -3.24
N THR A 28 2.25 7.72 -2.28
CA THR A 28 3.60 7.79 -1.70
C THR A 28 4.67 7.55 -2.77
N LEU A 29 4.49 6.53 -3.62
CA LEU A 29 5.48 6.16 -4.63
C LEU A 29 5.57 7.20 -5.76
N LEU A 30 4.43 7.67 -6.27
CA LEU A 30 4.37 8.60 -7.40
C LEU A 30 4.68 10.04 -6.98
N ILE A 31 4.00 10.54 -5.95
CA ILE A 31 4.05 11.96 -5.58
C ILE A 31 5.21 12.24 -4.64
N VAL A 32 5.28 11.53 -3.52
CA VAL A 32 6.30 11.82 -2.49
C VAL A 32 7.67 11.39 -2.97
N ILE A 33 7.83 10.14 -3.38
CA ILE A 33 9.15 9.61 -3.75
C ILE A 33 9.53 10.02 -5.17
N GLY A 34 8.68 9.76 -6.16
CA GLY A 34 8.95 10.09 -7.56
C GLY A 34 9.10 11.60 -7.80
N VAL A 35 8.04 12.36 -7.54
CA VAL A 35 8.04 13.81 -7.84
C VAL A 35 8.79 14.63 -6.78
N ALA A 36 8.56 14.42 -5.48
CA ALA A 36 9.11 15.30 -4.46
C ALA A 36 10.55 14.97 -4.05
N PHE A 37 10.93 13.69 -3.93
CA PHE A 37 12.28 13.31 -3.51
C PHE A 37 13.25 13.11 -4.68
N LEU A 38 12.80 12.45 -5.75
CA LEU A 38 13.65 12.15 -6.91
C LEU A 38 13.59 13.22 -8.00
N HIS A 39 12.61 14.14 -7.94
CA HIS A 39 12.33 15.11 -9.00
C HIS A 39 12.16 14.45 -10.38
N ASN A 40 11.67 13.20 -10.40
CA ASN A 40 11.53 12.39 -11.60
C ASN A 40 10.27 11.52 -11.51
N SER A 41 9.21 11.93 -12.21
CA SER A 41 7.93 11.22 -12.27
C SER A 41 8.06 9.82 -12.88
N THR A 42 8.92 9.65 -13.89
CA THR A 42 9.22 8.36 -14.52
C THR A 42 9.80 7.36 -13.51
N ALA A 43 10.73 7.81 -12.66
CA ALA A 43 11.27 6.98 -11.59
C ALA A 43 10.18 6.57 -10.58
N GLY A 44 9.20 7.44 -10.31
CA GLY A 44 8.03 7.10 -9.51
C GLY A 44 7.20 5.96 -10.10
N TYR A 45 6.89 6.01 -11.40
CA TYR A 45 6.17 4.92 -12.08
C TYR A 45 6.97 3.62 -12.11
N PHE A 46 8.28 3.71 -12.36
CA PHE A 46 9.19 2.58 -12.27
C PHE A 46 9.11 1.91 -10.89
N LEU A 47 9.27 2.68 -9.82
CA LEU A 47 9.22 2.18 -8.46
C LEU A 47 7.85 1.58 -8.13
N LEU A 48 6.76 2.18 -8.58
CA LEU A 48 5.40 1.65 -8.41
C LEU A 48 5.25 0.26 -9.04
N ALA A 49 5.64 0.11 -10.30
CA ALA A 49 5.53 -1.16 -11.01
C ALA A 49 6.37 -2.26 -10.34
N ILE A 50 7.64 -1.96 -10.04
CA ILE A 50 8.54 -2.91 -9.40
C ILE A 50 8.05 -3.29 -8.01
N HIS A 51 7.61 -2.33 -7.20
CA HIS A 51 7.11 -2.57 -5.83
C HIS A 51 5.89 -3.49 -5.83
N TRP A 52 4.95 -3.29 -6.74
CA TRP A 52 3.75 -4.13 -6.81
C TRP A 52 4.07 -5.54 -7.31
N VAL A 53 4.86 -5.67 -8.38
CA VAL A 53 5.25 -6.97 -8.94
C VAL A 53 6.08 -7.78 -7.93
N SER A 54 7.07 -7.15 -7.29
CA SER A 54 7.91 -7.81 -6.29
C SER A 54 7.14 -8.26 -5.05
N GLY A 55 6.20 -7.46 -4.54
CA GLY A 55 5.38 -7.86 -3.40
C GLY A 55 4.40 -8.98 -3.71
N LEU A 56 3.83 -9.01 -4.92
CA LEU A 56 3.02 -10.14 -5.39
C LEU A 56 3.86 -11.41 -5.51
N LEU A 57 5.07 -11.32 -6.10
CA LEU A 57 6.01 -12.43 -6.18
C LEU A 57 6.41 -12.94 -4.79
N ALA A 58 6.74 -12.06 -3.85
CA ALA A 58 7.13 -12.43 -2.49
C ALA A 58 6.01 -13.19 -1.77
N SER A 59 4.79 -12.66 -1.85
CA SER A 59 3.61 -13.29 -1.24
C SER A 59 3.25 -14.62 -1.91
N TYR A 60 3.41 -14.71 -3.24
CA TYR A 60 3.22 -15.96 -3.97
C TYR A 60 4.26 -17.01 -3.57
N THR A 61 5.54 -16.64 -3.42
CA THR A 61 6.58 -17.55 -2.96
C THR A 61 6.35 -18.01 -1.52
N ASP A 62 5.91 -17.14 -0.62
CA ASP A 62 5.50 -17.54 0.73
C ASP A 62 4.32 -18.52 0.70
N ALA A 63 3.31 -18.24 -0.12
CA ALA A 63 2.17 -19.14 -0.28
C ALA A 63 2.57 -20.51 -0.83
N LEU A 64 3.55 -20.60 -1.73
CA LEU A 64 4.06 -21.88 -2.25
C LEU A 64 4.86 -22.67 -1.21
N LEU A 65 5.73 -22.00 -0.45
CA LEU A 65 6.61 -22.64 0.53
C LEU A 65 5.84 -23.08 1.77
N ASN A 66 5.03 -22.17 2.32
CA ASN A 66 4.33 -22.39 3.57
C ASN A 66 2.92 -22.97 3.36
N GLY A 67 2.33 -22.83 2.16
CA GLY A 67 1.00 -23.38 1.84
C GLY A 67 0.99 -24.88 1.58
N ARG A 68 2.13 -25.50 1.28
CA ARG A 68 2.26 -26.95 1.08
C ARG A 68 2.43 -27.74 2.39
N LEU A 69 2.76 -27.06 3.49
CA LEU A 69 3.08 -27.69 4.78
C LEU A 69 1.87 -27.87 5.70
N ASP A 70 0.70 -27.35 5.33
CA ASP A 70 -0.52 -27.53 6.11
C ASP A 70 -1.45 -28.55 5.48
N ASN A 71 -1.74 -29.58 6.27
CA ASN A 71 -2.85 -30.50 6.07
C ASN A 71 -4.13 -29.67 5.87
N PRO A 72 -4.96 -29.94 4.85
CA PRO A 72 -6.21 -29.22 4.70
C PRO A 72 -7.02 -29.46 5.97
N GLN A 73 -7.23 -28.42 6.79
CA GLN A 73 -8.40 -28.46 7.66
C GLN A 73 -9.60 -28.75 6.75
N PRO A 74 -10.54 -29.62 7.15
CA PRO A 74 -11.54 -30.14 6.26
C PRO A 74 -12.39 -28.97 5.79
N SER A 75 -12.11 -28.48 4.58
CA SER A 75 -13.11 -27.76 3.81
C SER A 75 -14.34 -28.67 3.86
N ILE A 76 -15.43 -28.17 4.46
CA ILE A 76 -16.74 -28.81 4.47
C ILE A 76 -16.85 -29.60 3.18
N LYS A 77 -16.94 -30.93 3.28
CA LYS A 77 -17.08 -31.83 2.14
C LYS A 77 -18.35 -31.42 1.41
N GLU A 78 -18.24 -30.45 0.52
CA GLU A 78 -19.31 -30.03 -0.35
C GLU A 78 -19.51 -31.20 -1.31
N ASN A 79 -20.69 -31.82 -1.21
CA ASN A 79 -21.10 -32.97 -2.03
C ASN A 79 -20.65 -32.74 -3.48
N MET A 80 -19.74 -33.58 -3.97
CA MET A 80 -19.08 -33.42 -5.27
C MET A 80 -19.99 -33.77 -6.47
N ASN A 81 -21.27 -33.43 -6.44
CA ASN A 81 -22.21 -33.86 -7.47
C ASN A 81 -23.02 -32.74 -8.14
N THR A 82 -22.60 -31.48 -8.00
CA THR A 82 -23.17 -30.37 -8.78
C THR A 82 -22.05 -29.56 -9.45
N LYS A 83 -22.31 -29.08 -10.67
CA LYS A 83 -21.39 -28.19 -11.38
C LYS A 83 -21.11 -26.98 -10.49
N ARG A 84 -19.87 -26.86 -9.99
CA ARG A 84 -19.48 -25.75 -9.12
C ARG A 84 -19.78 -24.42 -9.83
N PRO A 85 -20.50 -23.48 -9.20
CA PRO A 85 -20.73 -22.17 -9.77
C PRO A 85 -19.40 -21.45 -10.04
N SER A 86 -19.40 -20.54 -11.02
CA SER A 86 -18.21 -19.75 -11.35
C SER A 86 -17.70 -19.00 -10.12
N LEU A 87 -16.38 -18.76 -10.05
CA LEU A 87 -15.77 -18.02 -8.93
C LEU A 87 -16.44 -16.66 -8.70
N TYR A 88 -16.82 -15.98 -9.80
CA TYR A 88 -17.53 -14.72 -9.74
C TYR A 88 -18.88 -14.84 -9.02
N SER A 89 -19.68 -15.85 -9.37
CA SER A 89 -20.98 -16.10 -8.72
C SER A 89 -20.82 -16.41 -7.23
N ARG A 90 -19.79 -17.18 -6.86
CA ARG A 90 -19.49 -17.49 -5.45
C ARG A 90 -19.09 -16.25 -4.65
N VAL A 91 -18.25 -15.39 -5.22
CA VAL A 91 -17.81 -14.13 -4.59
C VAL A 91 -18.99 -13.19 -4.42
N GLN A 92 -19.86 -13.06 -5.44
CA GLN A 92 -21.05 -12.24 -5.33
C GLN A 92 -22.00 -12.74 -4.25
N LEU A 93 -22.32 -14.04 -4.24
CA LEU A 93 -23.20 -14.64 -3.26
C LEU A 93 -22.66 -14.43 -1.83
N ALA A 94 -21.39 -14.74 -1.60
CA ALA A 94 -20.71 -14.52 -0.32
C ALA A 94 -20.72 -13.05 0.11
N ALA A 95 -20.54 -12.10 -0.82
CA ALA A 95 -20.59 -10.67 -0.51
C ALA A 95 -22.00 -10.20 -0.12
N THR A 96 -23.04 -10.66 -0.83
CA THR A 96 -24.45 -10.39 -0.46
C THR A 96 -24.82 -11.00 0.89
N GLU A 97 -24.39 -12.22 1.17
CA GLU A 97 -24.64 -12.89 2.45
C GLU A 97 -23.90 -12.19 3.60
N ALA A 98 -22.66 -11.77 3.39
CA ALA A 98 -21.93 -10.98 4.38
C ALA A 98 -22.62 -9.65 4.67
N ARG A 99 -23.16 -8.99 3.63
CA ARG A 99 -23.91 -7.73 3.77
C ARG A 99 -25.23 -7.93 4.52
N SER A 100 -25.97 -8.99 4.25
CA SER A 100 -27.23 -9.27 4.95
C SER A 100 -27.00 -9.61 6.43
N ARG A 101 -25.90 -10.32 6.73
CA ARG A 101 -25.49 -10.63 8.11
C ARG A 101 -25.00 -9.41 8.89
N ASP A 102 -24.38 -8.42 8.24
CA ASP A 102 -23.86 -7.21 8.91
C ASP A 102 -24.99 -6.30 9.43
N GLY A 103 -26.04 -6.08 8.63
CA GLY A 103 -27.27 -5.37 9.05
C GLY A 103 -27.11 -3.89 9.44
N ARG A 104 -25.88 -3.33 9.48
CA ARG A 104 -25.61 -1.92 9.80
C ARG A 104 -26.12 -0.98 8.71
N SER A 105 -26.65 0.17 9.13
CA SER A 105 -27.07 1.24 8.21
C SER A 105 -25.88 1.94 7.55
N PHE A 106 -26.10 2.53 6.38
CA PHE A 106 -25.05 3.27 5.65
C PHE A 106 -24.41 4.38 6.49
N GLY A 107 -25.23 5.19 7.18
CA GLY A 107 -24.71 6.28 8.02
C GLY A 107 -23.82 5.81 9.16
N ARG A 108 -24.17 4.66 9.77
CA ARG A 108 -23.33 4.02 10.79
C ARG A 108 -22.02 3.51 10.20
N LEU A 109 -22.08 2.82 9.05
CA LEU A 109 -20.89 2.33 8.35
C LEU A 109 -19.95 3.47 7.96
N LEU A 110 -20.50 4.57 7.45
CA LEU A 110 -19.73 5.76 7.08
C LEU A 110 -19.08 6.39 8.33
N GLY A 111 -19.84 6.63 9.39
CA GLY A 111 -19.33 7.20 10.63
C GLY A 111 -18.24 6.35 11.28
N GLU A 112 -18.46 5.04 11.40
CA GLU A 112 -17.46 4.10 11.94
C GLU A 112 -16.21 4.03 11.06
N SER A 113 -16.36 4.04 9.73
CA SER A 113 -15.22 4.02 8.80
C SER A 113 -14.37 5.28 8.89
N VAL A 114 -15.01 6.47 8.94
CA VAL A 114 -14.30 7.75 9.08
C VAL A 114 -13.60 7.84 10.43
N ALA A 115 -14.29 7.50 11.53
CA ALA A 115 -13.68 7.51 12.86
C ALA A 115 -12.48 6.56 12.95
N THR A 116 -12.62 5.33 12.41
CA THR A 116 -11.53 4.35 12.36
C THR A 116 -10.37 4.85 11.50
N ALA A 117 -10.63 5.50 10.36
CA ALA A 117 -9.59 6.06 9.51
C ALA A 117 -8.81 7.18 10.23
N VAL A 118 -9.49 8.10 10.89
CA VAL A 118 -8.85 9.18 11.68
C VAL A 118 -8.01 8.60 12.81
N GLN A 119 -8.54 7.63 13.54
CA GLN A 119 -7.79 6.94 14.60
C GLN A 119 -6.55 6.26 14.05
N ASN A 120 -6.67 5.52 12.94
CA ASN A 120 -5.53 4.86 12.30
C ASN A 120 -4.47 5.86 11.85
N LEU A 121 -4.87 6.99 11.24
CA LEU A 121 -3.94 8.06 10.86
C LEU A 121 -3.18 8.62 12.06
N MET A 122 -3.86 8.85 13.19
CA MET A 122 -3.24 9.34 14.41
C MET A 122 -2.24 8.33 14.99
N VAL A 123 -2.58 7.04 14.98
CA VAL A 123 -1.67 5.96 15.38
C VAL A 123 -0.45 5.90 14.47
N VAL A 124 -0.65 5.89 13.15
CA VAL A 124 0.44 5.86 12.16
C VAL A 124 1.37 7.07 12.34
N GLY A 125 0.82 8.28 12.50
CA GLY A 125 1.58 9.49 12.75
C GLY A 125 2.40 9.43 14.05
N GLY A 126 1.81 8.90 15.13
CA GLY A 126 2.51 8.70 16.40
C GLY A 126 3.70 7.74 16.28
N TYR A 127 3.53 6.63 15.56
CA TYR A 127 4.63 5.70 15.26
C TYR A 127 5.73 6.37 14.41
N MET A 128 5.36 7.14 13.38
CA MET A 128 6.32 7.86 12.55
C MET A 128 7.16 8.84 13.37
N ILE A 129 6.53 9.65 14.24
CA ILE A 129 7.24 10.62 15.09
C ILE A 129 8.20 9.90 16.04
N MET A 130 7.77 8.81 16.70
CA MET A 130 8.61 8.05 17.61
C MET A 130 9.84 7.48 16.88
N PHE A 131 9.64 6.84 15.72
CA PHE A 131 10.76 6.30 14.94
C PHE A 131 11.66 7.39 14.36
N ALA A 132 11.13 8.57 14.01
CA ALA A 132 11.95 9.71 13.58
C ALA A 132 12.92 10.15 14.69
N VAL A 133 12.46 10.21 15.94
CA VAL A 133 13.32 10.51 17.11
C VAL A 133 14.37 9.41 17.31
N VAL A 134 13.98 8.13 17.24
CA VAL A 134 14.93 7.01 17.37
C VAL A 134 16.00 7.05 16.28
N ILE A 135 15.61 7.28 15.03
CA ILE A 135 16.55 7.42 13.91
C ILE A 135 17.51 8.57 14.18
N ASN A 136 17.03 9.74 14.62
CA ASN A 136 17.85 10.90 14.93
C ASN A 136 18.88 10.61 16.03
N ILE A 137 18.48 9.93 17.11
CA ILE A 137 19.40 9.51 18.18
C ILE A 137 20.47 8.57 17.63
N ILE A 138 20.09 7.54 16.86
CA ILE A 138 21.03 6.57 16.29
C ILE A 138 22.05 7.28 15.38
N THR A 139 21.60 8.17 14.49
CA THR A 139 22.49 8.90 13.59
C THR A 139 23.41 9.87 14.31
N THR A 140 23.00 10.38 15.47
CA THR A 140 23.83 11.28 16.30
C THR A 140 24.88 10.51 17.09
N VAL A 141 24.52 9.35 17.64
CA VAL A 141 25.43 8.51 18.44
C VAL A 141 26.43 7.76 17.57
N LEU A 142 26.03 7.38 16.35
CA LEU A 142 26.84 6.61 15.41
C LEU A 142 27.07 7.39 14.09
N PRO A 143 27.81 8.51 14.11
CA PRO A 143 27.99 9.36 12.93
C PRO A 143 28.77 8.69 11.79
N ALA A 144 29.51 7.61 12.09
CA ALA A 144 30.21 6.81 11.08
C ALA A 144 29.26 5.94 10.25
N LEU A 145 28.02 5.71 10.71
CA LEU A 145 27.03 4.93 9.99
C LEU A 145 26.33 5.81 8.94
N PRO A 146 26.18 5.36 7.68
CA PRO A 146 25.43 6.11 6.69
C PRO A 146 24.00 6.33 7.17
N ALA A 147 23.54 7.58 7.27
CA ALA A 147 22.22 7.92 7.83
C ALA A 147 21.05 7.21 7.12
N ALA A 148 21.22 6.86 5.84
CA ALA A 148 20.23 6.11 5.07
C ALA A 148 19.98 4.69 5.59
N LEU A 149 20.97 4.06 6.25
CA LEU A 149 20.84 2.69 6.76
C LEU A 149 19.85 2.61 7.93
N PRO A 150 20.04 3.30 9.08
CA PRO A 150 19.08 3.24 10.17
C PRO A 150 17.73 3.83 9.74
N ALA A 151 17.71 4.86 8.89
CA ALA A 151 16.47 5.42 8.36
C ALA A 151 15.67 4.36 7.57
N SER A 152 16.27 3.71 6.57
CA SER A 152 15.59 2.70 5.74
C SER A 152 15.17 1.45 6.49
N LEU A 153 15.94 1.01 7.48
CA LEU A 153 15.57 -0.13 8.32
C LEU A 153 14.38 0.19 9.22
N LEU A 154 14.27 1.42 9.71
CA LEU A 154 13.31 1.78 10.74
C LEU A 154 12.03 2.42 10.18
N GLU A 155 12.12 3.28 9.18
CA GLU A 155 10.97 4.04 8.68
C GLU A 155 11.08 4.30 7.16
N ILE A 156 10.00 3.99 6.44
CA ILE A 156 9.99 3.97 4.96
C ILE A 156 10.19 5.36 4.33
N HIS A 157 9.58 6.42 4.86
CA HIS A 157 9.65 7.76 4.28
C HIS A 157 11.00 8.42 4.50
N LEU A 158 11.52 8.36 5.72
CA LEU A 158 12.85 8.87 6.08
C LEU A 158 13.96 8.07 5.38
N GLY A 159 13.79 6.75 5.28
CA GLY A 159 14.67 5.89 4.49
C GLY A 159 14.69 6.29 3.02
N ALA A 160 13.52 6.48 2.41
CA ALA A 160 13.40 6.88 1.02
C ALA A 160 14.01 8.27 0.75
N ASP A 161 13.77 9.24 1.64
CA ASP A 161 14.35 10.59 1.55
C ASP A 161 15.90 10.52 1.64
N ALA A 162 16.44 9.81 2.62
CA ALA A 162 17.87 9.69 2.82
C ALA A 162 18.59 9.02 1.63
N ILE A 163 17.99 7.97 1.05
CA ILE A 163 18.53 7.32 -0.15
C ILE A 163 18.40 8.25 -1.38
N SER A 164 17.28 8.96 -1.54
CA SER A 164 17.05 9.85 -2.67
C SER A 164 18.03 11.02 -2.71
N LYS A 165 18.36 11.61 -1.54
CA LYS A 165 19.42 12.62 -1.41
C LYS A 165 20.80 12.09 -1.78
N GLY A 166 21.09 10.83 -1.46
CA GLY A 166 22.31 10.16 -1.91
C GLY A 166 22.34 10.00 -3.43
N LEU A 167 21.21 9.61 -4.04
CA LEU A 167 21.10 9.39 -5.47
C LEU A 167 21.29 10.69 -6.30
N SER A 168 20.73 11.81 -5.84
CA SER A 168 20.89 13.10 -6.54
C SER A 168 22.35 13.58 -6.60
N SER A 169 23.18 13.16 -5.65
CA SER A 169 24.62 13.48 -5.64
C SER A 169 25.46 12.64 -6.62
N ILE A 170 24.95 11.49 -7.05
CA ILE A 170 25.70 10.45 -7.78
C ILE A 170 25.53 10.54 -9.31
N GLY A 171 24.53 11.28 -9.80
CA GLY A 171 24.26 11.47 -11.23
C GLY A 171 23.71 10.24 -11.95
N ALA A 172 23.31 10.41 -13.23
CA ALA A 172 22.73 9.36 -14.06
C ALA A 172 23.82 8.42 -14.63
N GLY A 173 24.09 7.32 -13.93
CA GLY A 173 25.05 6.28 -14.34
C GLY A 173 24.74 4.91 -13.72
N SER A 174 25.64 3.93 -13.86
CA SER A 174 25.50 2.60 -13.24
C SER A 174 25.36 2.66 -11.71
N SER A 175 25.97 3.67 -11.10
CA SER A 175 25.83 4.03 -9.69
C SER A 175 24.41 4.50 -9.34
N GLY A 176 23.72 5.14 -10.28
CA GLY A 176 22.31 5.53 -10.13
C GLY A 176 21.35 4.34 -10.15
N ALA A 177 21.65 3.32 -10.95
CA ALA A 177 20.87 2.08 -10.98
C ALA A 177 20.92 1.33 -9.64
N LEU A 178 22.10 1.28 -9.01
CA LEU A 178 22.25 0.71 -7.66
C LEU A 178 21.48 1.53 -6.61
N GLY A 179 21.54 2.86 -6.66
CA GLY A 179 20.77 3.72 -5.75
C GLY A 179 19.26 3.51 -5.88
N LEU A 180 18.75 3.41 -7.12
CA LEU A 180 17.33 3.13 -7.37
C LEU A 180 16.91 1.73 -6.91
N ALA A 181 17.78 0.73 -7.08
CA ALA A 181 17.54 -0.62 -6.58
C ALA A 181 17.52 -0.67 -5.04
N LEU A 182 18.45 0.03 -4.37
CA LEU A 182 18.46 0.15 -2.91
C LEU A 182 17.22 0.88 -2.39
N LEU A 183 16.78 1.94 -3.09
CA LEU A 183 15.53 2.62 -2.78
C LEU A 183 14.34 1.66 -2.90
N SER A 184 14.25 0.91 -3.99
CA SER A 184 13.21 -0.10 -4.20
C SER A 184 13.23 -1.18 -3.10
N ALA A 185 14.41 -1.61 -2.68
CA ALA A 185 14.59 -2.57 -1.58
C ALA A 185 14.05 -2.02 -0.25
N ALA A 186 14.39 -0.77 0.07
CA ALA A 186 13.93 -0.08 1.28
C ALA A 186 12.39 0.06 1.30
N LEU A 187 11.78 0.36 0.14
CA LEU A 187 10.34 0.42 -0.02
C LEU A 187 9.68 -0.95 0.19
N GLY A 188 10.24 -2.01 -0.39
CA GLY A 188 9.80 -3.39 -0.17
C GLY A 188 9.91 -3.81 1.31
N TRP A 189 11.00 -3.45 1.98
CA TRP A 189 11.19 -3.68 3.42
C TRP A 189 10.17 -2.93 4.29
N SER A 190 9.77 -1.72 3.88
CA SER A 190 8.79 -0.83 4.52
C SER A 190 9.12 -0.30 5.93
N GLY A 191 10.30 -0.65 6.47
CA GLY A 191 10.74 -0.22 7.79
C GLY A 191 10.05 -0.96 8.94
N LEU A 192 10.75 -1.09 10.08
CA LEU A 192 10.20 -1.69 11.30
C LEU A 192 8.97 -0.94 11.82
N CYS A 193 8.90 0.38 11.61
CA CYS A 193 7.75 1.21 11.96
C CYS A 193 6.44 0.66 11.36
N ALA A 194 6.39 0.49 10.03
CA ALA A 194 5.20 -0.01 9.35
C ALA A 194 4.88 -1.47 9.75
N GLN A 195 5.92 -2.30 9.89
CA GLN A 195 5.73 -3.70 10.31
C GLN A 195 5.11 -3.80 11.71
N LEU A 196 5.56 -2.99 12.67
CA LEU A 196 4.98 -2.94 14.01
C LEU A 196 3.56 -2.38 14.00
N GLN A 197 3.27 -1.35 13.20
CA GLN A 197 1.90 -0.83 13.03
C GLN A 197 0.94 -1.95 12.61
N VAL A 198 1.31 -2.75 11.62
CA VAL A 198 0.51 -3.89 11.18
C VAL A 198 0.40 -4.98 12.24
N LEU A 199 1.50 -5.31 12.91
CA LEU A 199 1.49 -6.36 13.94
C LEU A 199 0.65 -6.01 15.15
N THR A 200 0.61 -4.74 15.56
CA THR A 200 -0.29 -4.34 16.65
C THR A 200 -1.75 -4.57 16.30
N LEU A 201 -2.13 -4.33 15.05
CA LEU A 201 -3.46 -4.66 14.54
C LEU A 201 -3.68 -6.18 14.46
N LEU A 202 -2.67 -6.95 14.06
CA LEU A 202 -2.75 -8.41 13.88
C LEU A 202 -2.54 -9.23 15.16
N LYS A 203 -2.18 -8.60 16.29
CA LYS A 203 -1.88 -9.31 17.54
C LYS A 203 -3.05 -10.20 18.00
N GLN A 204 -4.28 -9.79 17.71
CA GLN A 204 -5.50 -10.57 18.02
C GLN A 204 -5.60 -11.88 17.23
N ALA A 205 -4.87 -12.01 16.11
CA ALA A 205 -4.79 -13.20 15.27
C ALA A 205 -3.50 -14.01 15.50
N ASN A 206 -2.83 -13.81 16.65
CA ASN A 206 -1.58 -14.49 17.04
C ASN A 206 -0.49 -14.50 15.96
N VAL A 207 -0.47 -13.47 15.10
CA VAL A 207 0.51 -13.37 14.03
C VAL A 207 1.89 -13.09 14.64
N ARG A 208 2.84 -13.99 14.38
CA ARG A 208 4.22 -13.87 14.84
C ARG A 208 4.98 -12.88 13.96
N PHE A 209 5.85 -12.08 14.57
CA PHE A 209 6.65 -11.07 13.87
C PHE A 209 7.58 -11.67 12.81
N LEU A 210 8.39 -12.67 13.18
CA LEU A 210 9.46 -13.18 12.32
C LEU A 210 8.96 -13.68 10.95
N PRO A 211 7.95 -14.59 10.86
CA PRO A 211 7.45 -15.05 9.58
C PRO A 211 6.94 -13.89 8.70
N TYR A 212 6.25 -12.91 9.30
CA TYR A 212 5.78 -11.73 8.59
C TYR A 212 6.95 -10.87 8.06
N ALA A 213 7.95 -10.60 8.90
CA ALA A 213 9.13 -9.84 8.52
C ALA A 213 9.96 -10.52 7.43
N VAL A 214 10.03 -11.86 7.40
CA VAL A 214 10.72 -12.61 6.34
C VAL A 214 10.06 -12.38 4.99
N VAL A 215 8.71 -12.38 4.90
CA VAL A 215 8.01 -12.07 3.64
C VAL A 215 8.30 -10.63 3.20
N ARG A 216 8.40 -9.68 4.14
CA ARG A 216 8.79 -8.29 3.84
C ARG A 216 10.22 -8.18 3.35
N LEU A 217 11.13 -8.95 3.93
CA LEU A 217 12.52 -9.02 3.46
C LEU A 217 12.59 -9.60 2.04
N MET A 218 11.85 -10.67 1.76
CA MET A 218 11.74 -11.24 0.41
C MET A 218 11.20 -10.23 -0.61
N HIS A 219 10.19 -9.45 -0.23
CA HIS A 219 9.69 -8.34 -1.04
C HIS A 219 10.80 -7.33 -1.35
N GLY A 220 11.54 -6.87 -0.33
CA GLY A 220 12.69 -5.98 -0.53
C GLY A 220 13.76 -6.57 -1.45
N VAL A 221 14.12 -7.84 -1.28
CA VAL A 221 15.10 -8.53 -2.14
C VAL A 221 14.61 -8.63 -3.58
N TYR A 222 13.35 -9.01 -3.81
CA TYR A 222 12.79 -9.06 -5.16
C TYR A 222 12.71 -7.67 -5.79
N ALA A 223 12.34 -6.64 -5.02
CA ALA A 223 12.31 -5.27 -5.49
C ALA A 223 13.70 -4.78 -5.93
N PHE A 224 14.74 -5.11 -5.14
CA PHE A 224 16.14 -4.84 -5.48
C PHE A 224 16.57 -5.52 -6.78
N LEU A 225 16.38 -6.84 -6.88
CA LEU A 225 16.83 -7.63 -8.02
C LEU A 225 16.08 -7.26 -9.30
N LEU A 226 14.75 -7.10 -9.23
CA LEU A 226 13.95 -6.66 -10.37
C LEU A 226 14.32 -5.25 -10.81
N SER A 227 14.63 -4.34 -9.86
CA SER A 227 15.10 -3.00 -10.22
C SER A 227 16.40 -3.06 -11.03
N LEU A 228 17.39 -3.83 -10.57
CA LEU A 228 18.66 -3.97 -11.31
C LEU A 228 18.49 -4.62 -12.68
N LEU A 229 17.60 -5.62 -12.79
CA LEU A 229 17.36 -6.32 -14.04
C LEU A 229 16.61 -5.45 -15.06
N LEU A 230 15.63 -4.68 -14.59
CA LEU A 230 14.68 -3.97 -15.44
C LEU A 230 15.00 -2.49 -15.64
N TRP A 231 16.03 -1.92 -15.00
CA TRP A 231 16.32 -0.48 -15.14
C TRP A 231 16.58 -0.05 -16.59
N LYS A 232 17.33 -0.84 -17.38
CA LYS A 232 17.62 -0.54 -18.80
C LYS A 232 16.38 -0.63 -19.71
N PRO A 233 15.64 -1.76 -19.75
CA PRO A 233 14.48 -1.87 -20.65
C PRO A 233 13.38 -0.87 -20.29
N LEU A 234 13.19 -0.53 -19.00
CA LEU A 234 12.14 0.42 -18.62
C LEU A 234 12.50 1.87 -18.96
N LEU A 235 13.78 2.25 -18.95
CA LEU A 235 14.22 3.58 -19.43
C LEU A 235 13.91 3.77 -20.92
N VAL A 236 14.15 2.75 -21.74
CA VAL A 236 13.85 2.78 -23.19
C VAL A 236 12.35 2.92 -23.45
N ILE A 237 11.51 2.21 -22.69
CA ILE A 237 10.04 2.31 -22.79
C ILE A 237 9.56 3.69 -22.35
N SER A 238 10.21 4.28 -21.32
CA SER A 238 9.83 5.60 -20.83
C SER A 238 10.07 6.70 -21.86
N GLU A 239 11.17 6.66 -22.62
CA GLU A 239 11.44 7.65 -23.68
C GLU A 239 10.40 7.56 -24.82
N ALA A 240 9.93 6.36 -25.15
CA ALA A 240 8.90 6.13 -26.16
C ALA A 240 7.49 6.55 -25.71
N ALA A 241 7.22 6.58 -24.40
CA ALA A 241 5.92 6.95 -23.83
C ALA A 241 5.76 8.47 -23.59
N LEU A 242 6.82 9.26 -23.75
CA LEU A 242 6.82 10.71 -23.49
C LEU A 242 5.88 11.54 -24.39
N PRO A 243 5.63 11.25 -25.69
CA PRO A 243 4.82 12.17 -26.50
C PRO A 243 3.35 12.30 -26.06
N ALA A 244 2.82 11.34 -25.29
CA ALA A 244 1.43 11.34 -24.85
C ALA A 244 1.20 11.95 -23.46
N LEU A 245 2.28 12.18 -22.68
CA LEU A 245 2.21 12.65 -21.28
C LEU A 245 3.10 13.89 -21.02
N ALA A 246 4.01 14.23 -21.93
CA ALA A 246 4.99 15.32 -21.76
C ALA A 246 4.45 16.73 -22.04
N ASP A 247 3.13 16.92 -22.18
CA ASP A 247 2.54 18.27 -22.07
C ASP A 247 2.41 18.71 -20.60
N SER A 248 3.13 18.06 -19.68
CA SER A 248 3.46 18.65 -18.39
C SER A 248 4.53 19.71 -18.61
N GLN A 249 4.10 20.92 -18.92
CA GLN A 249 4.97 22.09 -18.88
C GLN A 249 5.83 22.04 -17.63
N SER A 250 7.15 22.25 -17.81
CA SER A 250 8.10 22.46 -16.73
C SER A 250 7.46 23.39 -15.70
N ILE A 251 7.10 22.89 -14.52
CA ILE A 251 6.62 23.73 -13.43
C ILE A 251 7.79 24.69 -13.18
N PRO A 252 7.67 25.99 -13.50
CA PRO A 252 8.73 26.94 -13.24
C PRO A 252 9.01 26.89 -11.75
N ASN A 253 10.19 27.32 -11.33
CA ASN A 253 10.58 27.47 -9.93
C ASN A 253 9.59 28.43 -9.22
N ARG A 254 8.40 27.93 -8.88
CA ARG A 254 7.27 28.69 -8.37
C ARG A 254 7.54 28.72 -6.89
N THR A 255 7.98 29.87 -6.41
CA THR A 255 7.82 30.22 -5.01
C THR A 255 6.40 29.80 -4.63
N ILE A 256 6.28 28.89 -3.65
CA ILE A 256 4.99 28.39 -3.21
C ILE A 256 4.23 29.60 -2.67
N ASN A 257 3.40 30.19 -3.52
CA ASN A 257 2.65 31.36 -3.19
C ASN A 257 1.53 30.86 -2.28
N VAL A 258 1.71 31.00 -0.97
CA VAL A 258 0.79 30.49 0.06
C VAL A 258 -0.63 31.00 -0.21
N THR A 259 -0.76 32.20 -0.78
CA THR A 259 -2.02 32.79 -1.26
C THR A 259 -2.68 32.02 -2.40
N ALA A 260 -1.91 31.40 -3.30
CA ALA A 260 -2.44 30.58 -4.39
C ALA A 260 -2.96 29.21 -3.91
N ILE A 261 -2.37 28.67 -2.84
CA ILE A 261 -2.90 27.46 -2.17
C ILE A 261 -4.24 27.81 -1.51
N TRP A 262 -4.30 28.93 -0.78
CA TRP A 262 -5.53 29.40 -0.13
C TRP A 262 -6.63 29.76 -1.13
N SER A 263 -6.31 30.32 -2.30
CA SER A 263 -7.30 30.61 -3.34
C SER A 263 -7.84 29.36 -4.03
N SER A 264 -7.09 28.25 -4.02
CA SER A 264 -7.51 26.95 -4.56
C SER A 264 -8.33 26.12 -3.56
N PHE A 265 -8.34 26.53 -2.28
CA PHE A 265 -9.04 25.82 -1.22
C PHE A 265 -10.57 25.73 -1.43
N PRO A 266 -11.28 26.78 -1.89
CA PRO A 266 -12.71 26.67 -2.23
C PRO A 266 -12.99 25.67 -3.36
N GLN A 267 -12.07 25.54 -4.33
CA GLN A 267 -12.17 24.57 -5.42
C GLN A 267 -11.97 23.13 -4.95
N LEU A 268 -11.06 22.91 -3.99
CA LEU A 268 -10.90 21.60 -3.36
C LEU A 268 -12.14 21.21 -2.54
N LEU A 269 -12.71 22.15 -1.79
CA LEU A 269 -13.94 21.94 -1.04
C LEU A 269 -15.14 21.67 -1.97
N SER A 270 -15.23 22.35 -3.12
CA SER A 270 -16.30 22.10 -4.09
C SER A 270 -16.17 20.73 -4.76
N LEU A 271 -14.94 20.27 -5.04
CA LEU A 271 -14.71 18.90 -5.51
C LEU A 271 -15.05 17.86 -4.45
N GLN A 272 -14.70 18.11 -3.18
CA GLN A 272 -15.08 17.23 -2.07
C GLN A 272 -16.59 17.18 -1.86
N SER A 273 -17.29 18.31 -1.95
CA SER A 273 -18.74 18.36 -1.83
C SER A 273 -19.44 17.69 -3.01
N LEU A 274 -18.95 17.88 -4.24
CA LEU A 274 -19.43 17.16 -5.42
C LEU A 274 -19.26 15.64 -5.24
N LEU A 275 -18.10 15.20 -4.77
CA LEU A 275 -17.84 13.78 -4.52
C LEU A 275 -18.80 13.22 -3.46
N LEU A 276 -19.06 13.96 -2.38
CA LEU A 276 -20.06 13.57 -1.38
C LEU A 276 -21.48 13.48 -1.96
N ILE A 277 -21.88 14.43 -2.81
CA ILE A 277 -23.18 14.41 -3.48
C ILE A 277 -23.29 13.19 -4.41
N ILE A 278 -22.25 12.87 -5.18
CA ILE A 278 -22.21 11.69 -6.04
C ILE A 278 -22.35 10.40 -5.21
N LEU A 279 -21.63 10.30 -4.09
CA LEU A 279 -21.74 9.15 -3.20
C LEU A 279 -23.14 9.00 -2.59
N LEU A 280 -23.76 10.12 -2.18
CA LEU A 280 -25.14 10.14 -1.68
C LEU A 280 -26.14 9.74 -2.76
N ALA A 281 -25.98 10.24 -3.99
CA ALA A 281 -26.83 9.90 -5.13
C ALA A 281 -26.71 8.42 -5.49
N LEU A 282 -25.49 7.87 -5.52
CA LEU A 282 -25.26 6.43 -5.74
C LEU A 282 -25.87 5.59 -4.62
N SER A 283 -25.72 6.01 -3.36
CA SER A 283 -26.35 5.33 -2.23
C SER A 283 -27.87 5.34 -2.34
N ALA A 284 -28.48 6.47 -2.73
CA ALA A 284 -29.91 6.59 -2.95
C ALA A 284 -30.38 5.72 -4.11
N ALA A 285 -29.65 5.69 -5.23
CA ALA A 285 -29.95 4.86 -6.38
C ALA A 285 -29.92 3.36 -6.03
N ILE A 286 -28.89 2.92 -5.30
CA ILE A 286 -28.77 1.53 -4.82
C ILE A 286 -29.94 1.19 -3.89
N TYR A 287 -30.30 2.10 -2.98
CA TYR A 287 -31.45 1.91 -2.08
C TYR A 287 -32.75 1.75 -2.88
N LEU A 288 -32.98 2.62 -3.88
CA LEU A 288 -34.17 2.61 -4.72
C LEU A 288 -34.28 1.30 -5.52
N VAL A 289 -33.19 0.87 -6.17
CA VAL A 289 -33.13 -0.41 -6.90
C VAL A 289 -33.37 -1.60 -5.97
N SER A 290 -32.82 -1.57 -4.75
CA SER A 290 -33.05 -2.64 -3.77
C SER A 290 -34.50 -2.67 -3.28
N ALA A 291 -35.12 -1.51 -3.08
CA ALA A 291 -36.52 -1.40 -2.65
C ALA A 291 -37.50 -1.85 -3.76
N PHE A 292 -37.18 -1.57 -5.03
CA PHE A 292 -37.98 -2.04 -6.16
C PHE A 292 -37.89 -3.56 -6.35
N ARG A 293 -36.71 -4.17 -6.18
CA ARG A 293 -36.57 -5.64 -6.21
C ARG A 293 -37.37 -6.32 -5.12
N HIS A 294 -37.33 -5.80 -3.89
CA HIS A 294 -38.06 -6.39 -2.75
C HIS A 294 -39.59 -6.26 -2.84
N ARG A 295 -40.12 -5.46 -3.78
CA ARG A 295 -41.57 -5.33 -4.06
C ARG A 295 -42.03 -6.24 -5.22
N LEU A 296 -41.11 -6.80 -6.00
CA LEU A 296 -41.40 -7.64 -7.17
C LEU A 296 -41.24 -9.14 -6.87
N ASP A 297 -40.60 -9.49 -5.75
CA ASP A 297 -40.56 -10.83 -5.16
C ASP A 297 -41.63 -10.96 -4.05
#